data_AF-A0A1E7ITM2-F1
#
_entry.id   AF-A0A1E7ITM2-F1
#
_cell.length_a   1.000
_cell.length_b   1.000
_cell.length_c   1.000
_cell.angle_alpha   90.00
_cell.angle_beta   90.00
_cell.angle_gamma   90.00
#
_symmetry.space_group_name_H-M   'P 1'
#
loop_
_entity.id
_entity.type
_entity.pdbx_description
1 polymer ?
#
loop_
_entity_poly.entity_id
_entity_poly.type
_entity_poly.pdbx_seq_one_letter_code
_entity_poly.pdbx_strand_id
1 'polypeptide(L)'
;MLKTADYDTFFVGKWHLGENEASMPINHGYDEMKNTTLYHLNSFTYADPAWHKQMSETERVYFKKVTKGALEGKAGGKSHEIHKILGKDIPILDVTSTKYALDYIRSHAKSDKPFFMSVNFAKHHQANLPAPEFVGKSMSKSNYVVMMARQPAIAQTSTSALFSHLLCIS
;
A
#
# COMPACT_ATOMS: atom_id res chain seq x y z
N MET A 1 3.01 -22.37 -2.86
CA MET A 1 2.54 -23.16 -1.71
C MET A 1 1.06 -22.95 -1.44
N LEU A 2 0.58 -21.76 -1.06
CA LEU A 2 -0.85 -21.57 -0.75
C LEU A 2 -1.81 -21.92 -1.89
N LYS A 3 -1.41 -21.67 -3.15
CA LYS A 3 -2.20 -22.07 -4.33
C LYS A 3 -2.43 -23.58 -4.45
N THR A 4 -1.54 -24.43 -3.91
CA THR A 4 -1.76 -25.89 -3.94
C THR A 4 -2.77 -26.35 -2.89
N ALA A 5 -3.17 -25.47 -1.97
CA ALA A 5 -4.23 -25.68 -0.99
C ALA A 5 -5.49 -24.87 -1.33
N ASP A 6 -5.63 -24.44 -2.59
CA ASP A 6 -6.79 -23.70 -3.11
C ASP A 6 -7.09 -22.38 -2.37
N TYR A 7 -6.06 -21.65 -1.96
CA TYR A 7 -6.22 -20.29 -1.44
C TYR A 7 -6.31 -19.28 -2.58
N ASP A 8 -7.24 -18.33 -2.46
CA ASP A 8 -7.12 -17.06 -3.18
C ASP A 8 -6.05 -16.19 -2.51
N THR A 9 -5.27 -15.46 -3.31
CA THR A 9 -4.11 -14.73 -2.81
C THR A 9 -4.10 -13.27 -3.27
N PHE A 10 -3.90 -12.36 -2.32
CA PHE A 10 -3.98 -10.93 -2.57
C PHE A 10 -2.83 -10.14 -1.96
N PHE A 11 -2.32 -9.17 -2.70
CA PHE A 11 -1.25 -8.29 -2.29
C PHE A 11 -1.67 -6.82 -2.33
N VAL A 12 -1.39 -6.08 -1.26
CA VAL A 12 -1.59 -4.63 -1.23
C VAL A 12 -0.46 -3.90 -0.51
N GLY A 13 0.01 -2.80 -1.09
CA GLY A 13 1.02 -1.92 -0.49
C GLY A 13 2.45 -2.15 -0.99
N LYS A 14 3.45 -2.10 -0.12
CA LYS A 14 4.87 -2.07 -0.51
C LYS A 14 5.43 -3.45 -0.83
N TRP A 15 5.98 -3.60 -2.04
CA TRP A 15 6.60 -4.84 -2.54
C TRP A 15 8.11 -4.89 -2.38
N HIS A 16 8.83 -4.03 -3.10
CA HIS A 16 10.29 -3.84 -2.99
C HIS A 16 11.17 -5.08 -3.34
N LEU A 17 10.68 -6.01 -4.15
CA LEU A 17 11.46 -7.18 -4.63
C LEU A 17 11.77 -7.13 -6.13
N GLY A 18 11.76 -5.93 -6.72
CA GLY A 18 12.08 -5.70 -8.12
C GLY A 18 11.01 -4.88 -8.84
N GLU A 19 11.41 -4.28 -9.97
CA GLU A 19 10.57 -3.37 -10.75
C GLU A 19 10.21 -3.91 -12.15
N ASN A 20 10.91 -4.93 -12.62
CA ASN A 20 10.59 -5.57 -13.90
C ASN A 20 9.27 -6.37 -13.79
N GLU A 21 8.65 -6.67 -14.93
CA GLU A 21 7.37 -7.39 -14.96
C GLU A 21 7.46 -8.74 -14.23
N ALA A 22 8.53 -9.52 -14.46
CA ALA A 22 8.71 -10.84 -13.86
C ALA A 22 8.79 -10.80 -12.32
N SER A 23 9.26 -9.69 -11.75
CA SER A 23 9.36 -9.50 -10.30
C SER A 23 8.07 -9.09 -9.62
N MET A 24 6.97 -8.84 -10.34
CA MET A 24 5.72 -8.35 -9.73
C MET A 24 5.04 -9.42 -8.85
N PRO A 25 4.27 -9.04 -7.80
CA PRO A 25 3.57 -10.00 -6.93
C PRO A 25 2.73 -11.03 -7.70
N ILE A 26 2.06 -10.60 -8.78
CA ILE A 26 1.22 -11.46 -9.62
C ILE A 26 1.99 -12.55 -10.39
N ASN A 27 3.32 -12.42 -10.48
CA ASN A 27 4.23 -13.42 -11.04
C ASN A 27 4.95 -14.23 -9.95
N HIS A 28 4.65 -13.97 -8.68
CA HIS A 28 5.22 -14.62 -7.50
C HIS A 28 4.16 -15.20 -6.56
N GLY A 29 3.03 -15.64 -7.13
CA GLY A 29 2.05 -16.46 -6.44
C GLY A 29 0.86 -15.72 -5.85
N TYR A 30 0.73 -14.41 -6.08
CA TYR A 30 -0.49 -13.65 -5.79
C TYR A 30 -1.42 -13.64 -7.00
N ASP A 31 -2.74 -13.78 -6.78
CA ASP A 31 -3.75 -13.72 -7.83
C ASP A 31 -4.05 -12.27 -8.22
N GLU A 32 -4.06 -11.39 -7.23
CA GLU A 32 -4.32 -9.95 -7.41
C GLU A 32 -3.31 -9.09 -6.66
N MET A 33 -2.89 -7.99 -7.28
CA MET A 33 -2.10 -6.93 -6.65
C MET A 33 -2.83 -5.59 -6.78
N LYS A 34 -2.94 -4.84 -5.68
CA LYS A 34 -3.58 -3.51 -5.65
C LYS A 34 -2.70 -2.51 -4.93
N ASN A 35 -2.79 -1.23 -5.31
CA ASN A 35 -2.02 -0.13 -4.71
C ASN A 35 -0.55 -0.49 -4.44
N THR A 36 0.08 -1.24 -5.35
CA THR A 36 1.40 -1.80 -5.12
C THR A 36 2.46 -0.75 -5.38
N THR A 37 3.34 -0.54 -4.40
CA THR A 37 4.43 0.43 -4.49
C THR A 37 5.78 -0.28 -4.47
N LEU A 38 6.72 0.23 -5.27
CA LEU A 38 8.01 -0.42 -5.47
C LEU A 38 9.14 0.21 -4.66
N TYR A 39 8.96 1.45 -4.21
CA TYR A 39 10.02 2.26 -3.65
C TYR A 39 9.82 2.61 -2.19
N HIS A 40 10.84 3.22 -1.62
CA HIS A 40 10.76 3.97 -0.38
C HIS A 40 9.95 5.26 -0.57
N LEU A 41 9.28 5.76 0.49
CA LEU A 41 8.35 6.89 0.36
C LEU A 41 9.02 8.20 -0.10
N ASN A 42 10.31 8.39 0.19
CA ASN A 42 11.11 9.52 -0.30
C ASN A 42 11.26 9.55 -1.82
N SER A 43 11.19 8.40 -2.50
CA SER A 43 11.24 8.38 -3.97
C SER A 43 10.11 9.18 -4.60
N PHE A 44 8.94 9.27 -3.95
CA PHE A 44 7.80 10.05 -4.41
C PHE A 44 7.95 11.56 -4.17
N THR A 45 8.98 12.00 -3.44
CA THR A 45 9.27 13.42 -3.20
C THR A 45 10.42 13.95 -4.04
N TYR A 46 11.23 13.09 -4.69
CA TYR A 46 12.45 13.52 -5.39
C TYR A 46 12.19 14.59 -6.47
N ALA A 47 11.14 14.43 -7.26
CA ALA A 47 10.81 15.41 -8.28
C ALA A 47 10.06 16.66 -7.77
N ASP A 48 9.73 16.72 -6.47
CA ASP A 48 8.93 17.79 -5.89
C ASP A 48 9.78 19.07 -5.68
N PRO A 49 9.44 20.20 -6.33
CA PRO A 49 10.17 21.46 -6.16
C PRO A 49 10.08 22.04 -4.75
N ALA A 50 9.04 21.70 -3.96
CA ALA A 50 8.95 22.13 -2.58
C ALA A 50 10.00 21.45 -1.68
N TRP A 51 10.41 20.23 -2.03
CA TRP A 51 11.37 19.42 -1.27
C TRP A 51 12.81 19.60 -1.77
N HIS A 52 12.99 19.70 -3.08
CA HIS A 52 14.30 19.77 -3.71
C HIS A 52 14.43 21.03 -4.56
N LYS A 53 14.57 22.20 -3.92
CA LYS A 53 14.60 23.52 -4.59
C LYS A 53 15.77 23.68 -5.56
N GLN A 54 16.91 23.04 -5.28
CA GLN A 54 18.15 23.16 -6.07
C GLN A 54 18.26 22.13 -7.20
N MET A 55 17.33 21.17 -7.30
CA MET A 55 17.35 20.15 -8.36
C MET A 55 17.07 20.79 -9.72
N SER A 56 17.88 20.43 -10.72
CA SER A 56 17.70 20.91 -12.10
C SER A 56 16.41 20.34 -12.72
N GLU A 57 15.88 21.01 -13.75
CA GLU A 57 14.68 20.51 -14.43
C GLU A 57 14.94 19.16 -15.11
N THR A 58 16.13 18.95 -15.67
CA THR A 58 16.54 17.66 -16.28
C THR A 58 16.48 16.52 -15.28
N GLU A 59 16.97 16.71 -14.06
CA GLU A 59 16.88 15.71 -12.98
C GLU A 59 15.44 15.47 -12.54
N ARG A 60 14.61 16.53 -12.43
CA ARG A 60 13.19 16.37 -12.10
C ARG A 60 12.45 15.54 -13.15
N VAL A 61 12.67 15.82 -14.43
CA VAL A 61 12.10 15.06 -15.54
C VAL A 61 12.54 13.60 -15.47
N TYR A 62 13.82 13.36 -15.17
CA TYR A 62 14.32 12.01 -14.96
C TYR A 62 13.59 11.28 -13.83
N PHE A 63 13.51 11.87 -12.62
CA PHE A 63 12.84 11.23 -11.48
C PHE A 63 11.35 11.00 -11.71
N LYS A 64 10.64 11.92 -12.37
CA LYS A 64 9.23 11.72 -12.78
C LYS A 64 9.07 10.54 -13.72
N LYS A 65 10.02 10.35 -14.64
CA LYS A 65 10.01 9.27 -15.63
C LYS A 65 10.29 7.91 -14.99
N VAL A 66 11.31 7.81 -14.15
CA VAL A 66 11.77 6.52 -13.60
C VAL A 66 10.99 6.06 -12.37
N THR A 67 10.33 6.98 -11.64
CA THR A 67 9.56 6.61 -10.45
C THR A 67 8.15 6.20 -10.86
N LYS A 68 7.85 4.90 -10.83
CA LYS A 68 6.50 4.36 -10.93
C LYS A 68 5.67 4.71 -9.68
N GLY A 69 4.39 5.02 -9.88
CA GLY A 69 3.41 5.22 -8.82
C GLY A 69 2.77 3.91 -8.36
N ALA A 70 1.47 3.94 -8.11
CA ALA A 70 0.73 2.77 -7.67
C ALA A 70 0.50 1.82 -8.85
N LEU A 71 0.78 0.54 -8.64
CA LEU A 71 0.58 -0.53 -9.61
C LEU A 71 -0.58 -1.44 -9.21
N GLU A 72 -1.31 -1.93 -10.21
CA GLU A 72 -2.32 -2.97 -10.06
C GLU A 72 -2.16 -4.05 -11.14
N GLY A 73 -2.68 -5.25 -10.89
CA GLY A 73 -2.67 -6.33 -11.86
C GLY A 73 -3.31 -7.61 -11.34
N LYS A 74 -3.49 -8.57 -12.26
CA LYS A 74 -3.96 -9.93 -11.96
C LYS A 74 -3.01 -10.97 -12.55
N ALA A 75 -2.94 -12.14 -11.90
CA ALA A 75 -2.15 -13.27 -12.40
C ALA A 75 -2.55 -13.64 -13.84
N GLY A 76 -1.55 -14.01 -14.65
CA GLY A 76 -1.71 -14.25 -16.09
C GLY A 76 -1.78 -12.98 -16.95
N GLY A 77 -1.81 -11.80 -16.32
CA GLY A 77 -1.76 -10.50 -17.00
C GLY A 77 -0.48 -9.71 -16.69
N LYS A 78 -0.49 -8.43 -17.06
CA LYS A 78 0.58 -7.47 -16.76
C LYS A 78 0.16 -6.54 -15.63
N SER A 79 1.15 -6.01 -14.91
CA SER A 79 0.93 -4.91 -13.99
C SER A 79 0.80 -3.59 -14.76
N HIS A 80 -0.11 -2.73 -14.31
CA HIS A 80 -0.32 -1.40 -14.89
C HIS A 80 -0.19 -0.33 -13.83
N GLU A 81 0.46 0.78 -14.19
CA GLU A 81 0.50 1.97 -13.34
C GLU A 81 -0.84 2.70 -13.42
N ILE A 82 -1.56 2.74 -12.29
CA ILE A 82 -2.89 3.34 -12.23
C ILE A 82 -2.86 4.84 -11.98
N HIS A 83 -1.86 5.33 -11.24
CA HIS A 83 -1.60 6.74 -11.04
C HIS A 83 -0.19 6.96 -10.49
N LYS A 84 0.38 8.14 -10.75
CA LYS A 84 1.60 8.61 -10.09
C LYS A 84 1.31 8.93 -8.63
N ILE A 85 2.22 8.56 -7.74
CA ILE A 85 2.19 8.97 -6.34
C ILE A 85 3.10 10.19 -6.20
N LEU A 86 2.55 11.27 -5.65
CA LEU A 86 3.29 12.49 -5.33
C LEU A 86 3.47 12.63 -3.82
N GLY A 87 4.36 13.54 -3.39
CA GLY A 87 4.58 13.81 -1.97
C GLY A 87 3.30 14.10 -1.18
N LYS A 88 2.33 14.79 -1.80
CA LYS A 88 1.01 15.09 -1.22
C LYS A 88 0.11 13.87 -0.99
N ASP A 89 0.39 12.74 -1.63
CA ASP A 89 -0.44 11.52 -1.55
C ASP A 89 0.09 10.54 -0.48
N ILE A 90 1.37 10.65 -0.09
CA ILE A 90 1.99 9.88 1.00
C ILE A 90 1.16 9.87 2.30
N PRO A 91 0.54 10.98 2.73
CA PRO A 91 -0.26 11.00 3.95
C PRO A 91 -1.45 10.02 3.92
N ILE A 92 -2.05 9.79 2.75
CA ILE A 92 -3.25 8.95 2.57
C ILE A 92 -2.97 7.56 1.96
N LEU A 93 -1.74 7.28 1.52
CA LEU A 93 -1.40 6.04 0.79
C LEU A 93 -1.87 4.75 1.50
N ASP A 94 -1.62 4.63 2.80
CA ASP A 94 -2.03 3.43 3.55
C ASP A 94 -3.53 3.41 3.89
N VAL A 95 -4.22 4.55 3.85
CA VAL A 95 -5.70 4.59 3.92
C VAL A 95 -6.28 3.93 2.68
N THR A 96 -5.71 4.20 1.50
CA THR A 96 -6.07 3.53 0.26
C THR A 96 -5.77 2.02 0.33
N SER A 97 -4.59 1.62 0.82
CA SER A 97 -4.27 0.19 1.03
C SER A 97 -5.25 -0.51 1.98
N THR A 98 -5.65 0.17 3.06
CA THR A 98 -6.64 -0.33 4.02
C THR A 98 -7.99 -0.55 3.35
N LYS A 99 -8.44 0.41 2.53
CA LYS A 99 -9.70 0.29 1.80
C LYS A 99 -9.69 -0.95 0.89
N TYR A 100 -8.64 -1.14 0.09
CA TYR A 100 -8.52 -2.32 -0.76
C TYR A 100 -8.52 -3.63 0.04
N ALA A 101 -7.83 -3.68 1.18
CA ALA A 101 -7.85 -4.84 2.07
C ALA A 101 -9.26 -5.15 2.61
N LEU A 102 -9.98 -4.13 3.08
CA LEU A 102 -11.35 -4.28 3.57
C LEU A 102 -12.31 -4.70 2.45
N ASP A 103 -12.19 -4.12 1.26
CA ASP A 103 -13.01 -4.47 0.11
C ASP A 103 -12.76 -5.92 -0.35
N TYR A 104 -11.50 -6.38 -0.30
CA TYR A 104 -11.15 -7.78 -0.58
C TYR A 104 -11.73 -8.74 0.46
N ILE A 105 -11.64 -8.41 1.76
CA ILE A 105 -12.29 -9.20 2.83
C ILE A 105 -13.79 -9.30 2.57
N ARG A 106 -14.46 -8.18 2.26
CA ARG A 106 -15.91 -8.15 2.02
C ARG A 106 -16.31 -8.98 0.81
N SER A 107 -15.53 -8.97 -0.28
CA SER A 107 -15.85 -9.75 -1.47
C SER A 107 -15.67 -11.25 -1.28
N HIS A 108 -14.81 -11.68 -0.34
CA HIS A 108 -14.55 -13.10 -0.04
C HIS A 108 -15.28 -13.59 1.22
N ALA A 109 -15.94 -12.72 1.99
CA ALA A 109 -16.57 -13.05 3.27
C ALA A 109 -17.68 -14.12 3.20
N LYS A 110 -18.25 -14.34 2.01
CA LYS A 110 -19.29 -15.36 1.76
C LYS A 110 -18.79 -16.55 0.93
N SER A 111 -17.51 -16.60 0.63
CA SER A 111 -16.90 -17.69 -0.14
C SER A 111 -16.51 -18.82 0.81
N ASP A 112 -16.75 -20.07 0.40
CA ASP A 112 -16.23 -21.25 1.10
C ASP A 112 -14.72 -21.44 0.86
N LYS A 113 -14.15 -20.70 -0.09
CA LYS A 113 -12.73 -20.76 -0.44
C LYS A 113 -11.90 -19.87 0.50
N PRO A 114 -10.83 -20.39 1.13
CA PRO A 114 -9.99 -19.58 1.99
C PRO A 114 -9.18 -18.57 1.17
N PHE A 115 -8.84 -17.44 1.79
CA PHE A 115 -7.96 -16.44 1.18
C PHE A 115 -6.79 -16.07 2.08
N PHE A 116 -5.69 -15.69 1.44
CA PHE A 116 -4.50 -15.12 2.07
C PHE A 116 -4.26 -13.71 1.52
N MET A 117 -3.97 -12.77 2.42
CA MET A 117 -3.70 -11.39 2.05
C MET A 117 -2.39 -10.91 2.70
N SER A 118 -1.53 -10.30 1.90
CA SER A 118 -0.36 -9.54 2.36
C SER A 118 -0.70 -8.05 2.35
N VAL A 119 -0.84 -7.46 3.53
CA VAL A 119 -1.08 -6.01 3.71
C VAL A 119 0.21 -5.34 4.18
N ASN A 120 0.92 -4.73 3.24
CA ASN A 120 2.26 -4.20 3.48
C ASN A 120 2.21 -2.68 3.50
N PHE A 121 1.89 -2.09 4.65
CA PHE A 121 1.86 -0.64 4.78
C PHE A 121 3.24 -0.01 4.48
N ALA A 122 3.21 1.14 3.81
CA ALA A 122 4.42 1.85 3.40
C ALA A 122 4.92 2.84 4.47
N LYS A 123 4.06 3.24 5.41
CA LYS A 123 4.40 4.13 6.53
C LYS A 123 5.41 3.47 7.48
N HIS A 124 6.07 4.30 8.30
CA HIS A 124 7.32 4.04 9.04
C HIS A 124 8.61 4.17 8.24
N HIS A 125 8.50 4.23 6.92
CA HIS A 125 9.59 4.72 6.08
C HIS A 125 9.55 6.25 5.94
N GLN A 126 10.70 6.90 5.80
CA GLN A 126 10.74 8.31 5.46
C GLN A 126 10.19 8.56 4.05
N ALA A 127 9.41 9.63 3.81
CA ALA A 127 9.11 10.73 4.74
C ALA A 127 7.96 10.45 5.74
N ASN A 128 8.17 10.87 6.99
CA ASN A 128 7.18 10.74 8.06
C ASN A 128 6.13 11.86 7.96
N LEU A 129 5.16 11.67 7.08
CA LEU A 129 4.06 12.60 6.83
C LEU A 129 2.75 12.03 7.39
N PRO A 130 2.25 12.57 8.53
CA PRO A 130 0.97 12.15 9.07
C PRO A 130 -0.17 12.63 8.16
N ALA A 131 -1.27 11.89 8.14
CA ALA A 131 -2.49 12.37 7.47
C ALA A 131 -2.99 13.65 8.15
N PRO A 132 -3.64 14.58 7.39
CA PRO A 132 -4.01 15.90 7.90
C PRO A 132 -4.73 15.87 9.25
N GLU A 133 -5.62 14.90 9.43
CA GLU A 133 -6.44 14.73 10.62
C GLU A 133 -5.65 14.28 11.88
N PHE A 134 -4.34 14.01 11.75
CA PHE A 134 -3.48 13.55 12.84
C PHE A 134 -2.27 14.45 13.13
N VAL A 135 -2.09 15.54 12.38
CA VAL A 135 -1.01 16.50 12.63
C VAL A 135 -1.07 17.00 14.09
N GLY A 136 0.06 16.91 14.81
CA GLY A 136 0.17 17.38 16.19
C GLY A 136 -0.48 16.50 17.26
N LYS A 137 -1.06 15.35 16.92
CA LYS A 137 -1.79 14.50 17.89
C LYS A 137 -0.91 13.53 18.71
N SER A 138 0.41 13.51 18.55
CA SER A 138 1.30 12.69 19.39
C SER A 138 1.77 13.45 20.61
N MET A 139 1.87 12.76 21.76
CA MET A 139 2.43 13.34 22.99
C MET A 139 3.87 13.81 22.81
N SER A 140 4.64 13.15 21.94
CA SER A 140 6.02 13.52 21.64
C SER A 140 6.15 14.65 20.61
N LYS A 141 5.03 15.15 20.04
CA LYS A 141 4.98 16.11 18.92
C LYS A 141 5.76 15.67 17.67
N SER A 142 6.21 14.41 17.63
CA SER A 142 6.93 13.83 16.49
C SER A 142 5.96 13.23 15.50
N ASN A 143 6.10 13.60 14.23
CA ASN A 143 5.35 13.04 13.11
C ASN A 143 5.51 11.52 12.98
N TYR A 144 6.68 10.98 13.34
CA TYR A 144 6.91 9.53 13.33
C TYR A 144 6.02 8.81 14.35
N VAL A 145 5.92 9.35 15.56
CA VAL A 145 5.12 8.75 16.64
C VAL A 145 3.61 8.84 16.36
N VAL A 146 3.17 9.92 15.68
CA VAL A 146 1.79 10.02 15.18
C VAL A 146 1.45 8.85 14.24
N MET A 147 2.37 8.49 13.35
CA MET A 147 2.14 7.43 12.38
C MET A 147 2.12 6.04 13.05
N MET A 148 2.92 5.81 14.09
CA MET A 148 2.93 4.56 14.88
C MET A 148 1.61 4.29 15.58
N ALA A 149 0.98 5.32 16.14
CA ALA A 149 -0.28 5.15 16.87
C ALA A 149 -1.46 4.72 15.96
N ARG A 150 -1.38 4.96 14.64
CA ARG A 150 -2.50 4.73 13.71
C ARG A 150 -2.50 3.35 13.06
N GLN A 151 -1.33 2.75 12.81
CA GLN A 151 -1.29 1.43 12.16
C GLN A 151 -2.04 0.34 12.95
N PRO A 152 -1.97 0.30 14.30
CA PRO A 152 -2.80 -0.61 15.10
C PRO A 152 -4.30 -0.32 15.01
N ALA A 153 -4.72 0.95 14.90
CA ALA A 153 -6.14 1.30 14.79
C ALA A 153 -6.75 0.85 13.45
N ILE A 154 -5.97 0.93 12.37
CA ILE A 154 -6.30 0.38 11.05
C ILE A 154 -6.42 -1.15 11.12
N ALA A 155 -5.45 -1.82 11.78
CA ALA A 155 -5.48 -3.27 11.98
C ALA A 155 -6.68 -3.71 12.84
N GLN A 156 -7.02 -2.97 13.89
CA GLN A 156 -8.18 -3.25 14.75
C GLN A 156 -9.51 -3.17 14.00
N THR A 157 -9.70 -2.20 13.10
CA THR A 157 -10.91 -2.13 12.27
C THR A 157 -11.05 -3.32 11.31
N SER A 158 -9.94 -3.86 10.78
CA SER A 158 -9.99 -5.10 10.00
C SER A 158 -10.32 -6.33 10.86
N THR A 159 -9.79 -6.40 12.08
CA THR A 159 -10.08 -7.50 13.01
C THR A 159 -11.53 -7.47 13.49
N SER A 160 -12.10 -6.31 13.82
CA SER A 160 -13.50 -6.23 14.27
C SER A 160 -14.48 -6.58 13.15
N ALA A 161 -14.19 -6.21 11.90
CA ALA A 161 -15.00 -6.58 10.74
C ALA A 161 -15.01 -8.11 10.50
N LEU A 162 -13.87 -8.77 10.71
CA LEU A 162 -13.75 -10.24 10.68
C LEU A 162 -14.55 -10.90 11.81
N PHE A 163 -14.42 -10.41 13.05
CA PHE A 163 -15.15 -10.96 14.20
C PHE A 163 -16.67 -10.80 14.11
N SER A 164 -17.16 -9.65 13.63
CA SER A 164 -18.61 -9.43 13.45
C SER A 164 -19.22 -10.31 12.37
N HIS A 165 -18.45 -10.72 11.35
CA HIS A 165 -18.93 -11.68 10.35
C HIS A 165 -18.96 -13.12 10.86
N LEU A 166 -17.99 -13.53 11.67
CA LEU A 166 -17.96 -14.86 12.31
C LEU A 166 -19.13 -15.09 13.28
N LEU A 167 -19.59 -14.03 13.97
CA LEU A 167 -20.73 -14.08 14.89
C LEU A 167 -22.11 -14.06 14.21
N CYS A 168 -22.19 -13.72 12.92
CA CYS A 168 -23.46 -13.78 12.16
C CYS A 168 -23.64 -15.10 11.40
N ILE A 169 -22.67 -16.01 11.46
CA ILE A 169 -22.70 -17.32 10.77
C ILE A 169 -22.91 -18.48 11.78
N SER A 170 -23.05 -18.19 13.08
CA SER A 170 -23.40 -19.16 14.12
C SER A 170 -24.89 -19.19 14.44
#